data_AF-A0A928V241-F1
#
_entry.id   AF-A0A928V241-F1
#
_cell.length_a   1.000
_cell.length_b   1.000
_cell.length_c   1.000
_cell.angle_alpha   90.00
_cell.angle_beta   90.00
_cell.angle_gamma   90.00
#
_symmetry.space_group_name_H-M   'P 1'
#
loop_
_entity.id
_entity.type
_entity.pdbx_description
1 polymer ?
#
loop_
_entity_poly.entity_id
_entity_poly.type
_entity_poly.pdbx_seq_one_letter_code
_entity_poly.pdbx_strand_id
1 'polypeptide(L)'
;MSSSWKIGLVGVVMALCASSVSAGVVTCLPNNQRVATLSDAVECRTQNSINLNDSNDINALYGTSYNWMKEGELTNQGSNDLFSLTTNSWGTNVTGTWYIDASFWDLYSRAVITMHVGQGGGNPDAFAWLITPGETSGSFTYKRVSGGGGGLSNMFLFGSGTPEVKVPEPNIALLLMTGLLSIFFIRRRVAC
;
A
#
# COMPACT_ATOMS: atom_id res chain seq x y z
N MET A 1 -29.69 59.22 -7.93
CA MET A 1 -28.84 59.24 -9.14
C MET A 1 -27.41 58.98 -8.65
N SER A 2 -27.02 57.70 -8.57
CA SER A 2 -26.14 56.96 -9.52
C SER A 2 -24.66 57.41 -9.44
N SER A 3 -23.63 56.58 -9.41
CA SER A 3 -23.39 55.15 -9.23
C SER A 3 -21.86 54.96 -9.17
N SER A 4 -21.38 53.85 -8.60
CA SER A 4 -20.18 53.11 -9.00
C SER A 4 -18.76 53.68 -8.78
N TRP A 5 -18.03 53.08 -7.83
CA TRP A 5 -16.77 52.36 -8.09
C TRP A 5 -16.41 51.59 -6.81
N LYS A 6 -16.67 50.30 -6.79
CA LYS A 6 -16.05 49.33 -5.88
C LYS A 6 -15.35 48.33 -6.80
N ILE A 7 -14.02 48.33 -6.78
CA ILE A 7 -13.17 47.29 -7.38
C ILE A 7 -12.28 46.87 -6.22
N GLY A 8 -12.41 45.70 -5.59
CA GLY A 8 -12.66 44.39 -6.18
C GLY A 8 -11.34 43.61 -6.15
N LEU A 9 -10.75 43.41 -4.97
CA LEU A 9 -9.54 42.60 -4.82
C LEU A 9 -9.98 41.16 -4.56
N VAL A 10 -10.17 40.42 -5.65
CA VAL A 10 -10.50 38.99 -5.65
C VAL A 10 -9.28 38.21 -5.18
N GLY A 11 -9.40 37.60 -4.00
CA GLY A 11 -8.43 36.64 -3.49
C GLY A 11 -8.49 35.35 -4.31
N VAL A 12 -7.36 34.98 -4.90
CA VAL A 12 -7.17 33.65 -5.50
C VAL A 12 -6.36 32.82 -4.50
N VAL A 13 -7.07 32.21 -3.55
CA VAL A 13 -6.53 31.09 -2.77
C VAL A 13 -6.79 29.84 -3.61
N MET A 14 -5.81 29.42 -4.41
CA MET A 14 -5.85 28.10 -5.04
C MET A 14 -5.71 27.04 -3.96
N ALA A 15 -6.84 26.43 -3.60
CA ALA A 15 -6.86 25.21 -2.80
C ALA A 15 -6.23 24.08 -3.62
N LEU A 16 -5.02 23.67 -3.24
CA LEU A 16 -4.42 22.41 -3.63
C LEU A 16 -5.24 21.28 -2.99
N CYS A 17 -6.26 20.79 -3.68
CA CYS A 17 -6.91 19.54 -3.32
C CYS A 17 -5.92 18.40 -3.64
N ALA A 18 -5.08 18.03 -2.67
CA ALA A 18 -4.37 16.76 -2.70
C ALA A 18 -5.40 15.65 -2.55
N SER A 19 -5.74 14.99 -3.66
CA SER A 19 -6.57 13.80 -3.65
C SER A 19 -5.80 12.67 -2.97
N SER A 20 -6.17 12.31 -1.75
CA SER A 20 -5.68 11.09 -1.10
C SER A 20 -6.35 9.90 -1.80
N VAL A 21 -5.63 9.20 -2.66
CA VAL A 21 -6.08 7.88 -3.12
C VAL A 21 -5.79 6.92 -1.96
N SER A 22 -6.80 6.60 -1.17
CA SER A 22 -6.69 5.52 -0.18
C SER A 22 -6.81 4.21 -0.94
N ALA A 23 -5.82 3.34 -0.77
CA ALA A 23 -5.85 2.01 -1.34
C ALA A 23 -6.95 1.16 -0.65
N GLY A 24 -7.54 0.24 -1.42
CA GLY A 24 -8.76 -0.47 -1.01
C GLY A 24 -8.52 -1.63 -0.05
N VAL A 25 -9.59 -2.09 0.62
CA VAL A 25 -9.57 -3.36 1.38
C VAL A 25 -9.79 -4.55 0.45
N VAL A 26 -8.86 -5.50 0.44
CA VAL A 26 -8.95 -6.71 -0.38
C VAL A 26 -9.22 -7.93 0.51
N THR A 27 -10.37 -8.56 0.26
CA THR A 27 -10.74 -9.84 0.87
C THR A 27 -10.41 -10.98 -0.08
N CYS A 28 -9.74 -12.01 0.42
CA CYS A 28 -9.40 -13.18 -0.37
C CYS A 28 -10.60 -14.11 -0.56
N LEU A 29 -10.65 -14.79 -1.71
CA LEU A 29 -11.64 -15.81 -2.02
C LEU A 29 -10.93 -17.17 -2.19
N PRO A 30 -11.59 -18.30 -1.86
CA PRO A 30 -12.96 -18.40 -1.35
C PRO A 30 -13.06 -18.06 0.14
N ASN A 31 -14.24 -17.59 0.57
CA ASN A 31 -14.52 -17.12 1.93
C ASN A 31 -15.40 -18.09 2.73
N ASN A 32 -15.29 -19.39 2.47
CA ASN A 32 -16.23 -20.42 2.95
C ASN A 32 -15.80 -21.12 4.25
N GLN A 33 -14.50 -21.29 4.50
CA GLN A 33 -13.99 -21.88 5.75
C GLN A 33 -13.05 -20.92 6.48
N ARG A 34 -12.22 -20.18 5.72
CA ARG A 34 -11.30 -19.18 6.24
C ARG A 34 -11.42 -17.92 5.40
N VAL A 35 -11.46 -16.78 6.08
CA VAL A 35 -11.58 -15.46 5.46
C VAL A 35 -10.46 -14.60 5.99
N ALA A 36 -9.68 -14.01 5.09
CA ALA A 36 -8.68 -13.03 5.45
C ALA A 36 -8.84 -11.79 4.58
N THR A 37 -8.59 -10.64 5.19
CA THR A 37 -8.66 -9.33 4.54
C THR A 37 -7.40 -8.55 4.84
N LEU A 38 -6.96 -7.74 3.90
CA LEU A 38 -5.87 -6.81 4.10
C LEU A 38 -6.18 -5.52 3.36
N SER A 39 -6.05 -4.37 4.04
CA SER A 39 -6.17 -3.06 3.41
C SER A 39 -4.91 -2.66 2.69
N ASP A 40 -5.06 -1.72 1.77
CA ASP A 40 -3.97 -1.12 1.03
C ASP A 40 -3.27 -2.10 0.07
N ALA A 41 -4.04 -3.08 -0.41
CA ALA A 41 -3.63 -4.08 -1.40
C ALA A 41 -4.35 -3.90 -2.73
N VAL A 42 -3.74 -4.40 -3.81
CA VAL A 42 -4.31 -4.38 -5.17
C VAL A 42 -4.92 -5.72 -5.59
N GLU A 43 -4.39 -6.84 -5.10
CA GLU A 43 -4.94 -8.18 -5.34
C GLU A 43 -4.68 -9.11 -4.16
N CYS A 44 -5.49 -10.17 -4.05
CA CYS A 44 -5.23 -11.30 -3.16
C CYS A 44 -5.27 -12.62 -3.92
N ARG A 45 -4.36 -13.54 -3.56
CA ARG A 45 -4.37 -14.94 -3.98
C ARG A 45 -4.29 -15.87 -2.79
N THR A 46 -4.76 -17.09 -2.96
CA THR A 46 -4.82 -18.08 -1.89
C THR A 46 -4.35 -19.45 -2.37
N GLN A 47 -3.85 -20.25 -1.44
CA GLN A 47 -3.46 -21.63 -1.71
C GLN A 47 -3.80 -22.53 -0.52
N ASN A 48 -3.82 -23.84 -0.77
CA ASN A 48 -4.12 -24.87 0.23
C ASN A 48 -2.86 -25.70 0.52
N SER A 49 -2.71 -26.13 1.77
CA SER A 49 -1.69 -27.05 2.27
C SER A 49 -0.26 -26.58 2.02
N ILE A 50 -0.03 -25.26 2.05
CA ILE A 50 1.29 -24.67 1.85
C ILE A 50 1.52 -23.50 2.81
N ASN A 51 2.78 -23.22 3.12
CA ASN A 51 3.19 -22.01 3.81
C ASN A 51 4.03 -21.18 2.82
N LEU A 52 3.46 -20.11 2.26
CA LEU A 52 4.07 -19.28 1.22
C LEU A 52 5.28 -18.49 1.76
N ASN A 53 6.41 -19.17 1.94
CA ASN A 53 7.54 -18.71 2.73
C ASN A 53 8.84 -18.56 1.93
N ASP A 54 8.80 -18.74 0.61
CA ASP A 54 9.94 -18.55 -0.28
C ASP A 54 9.54 -17.95 -1.64
N SER A 55 10.54 -17.55 -2.42
CA SER A 55 10.37 -16.90 -3.72
C SER A 55 9.68 -17.79 -4.77
N ASN A 56 9.91 -19.11 -4.74
CA ASN A 56 9.32 -20.02 -5.71
C ASN A 56 7.82 -20.15 -5.49
N ASP A 57 7.39 -20.22 -4.24
CA ASP A 57 5.98 -20.27 -3.87
C ASP A 57 5.22 -19.02 -4.32
N ILE A 58 5.78 -17.83 -4.09
CA ILE A 58 5.18 -16.57 -4.56
C ILE A 58 5.12 -16.54 -6.09
N ASN A 59 6.21 -16.92 -6.77
CA ASN A 59 6.23 -16.98 -8.23
C ASN A 59 5.20 -17.97 -8.80
N ALA A 60 5.07 -19.15 -8.20
CA ALA A 60 4.08 -20.15 -8.59
C ALA A 60 2.64 -19.63 -8.41
N LEU A 61 2.37 -18.93 -7.30
CA LEU A 61 1.05 -18.37 -6.99
C LEU A 61 0.64 -17.24 -7.95
N TYR A 62 1.57 -16.37 -8.31
CA TYR A 62 1.32 -15.23 -9.19
C TYR A 62 1.54 -15.54 -10.67
N GLY A 63 2.16 -16.67 -11.02
CA GLY A 63 2.54 -17.01 -12.40
C GLY A 63 3.66 -16.11 -12.92
N THR A 64 4.62 -15.79 -12.07
CA THR A 64 5.72 -14.85 -12.34
C THR A 64 7.08 -15.53 -12.16
N SER A 65 8.17 -14.78 -12.39
CA SER A 65 9.55 -15.25 -12.24
C SER A 65 10.43 -14.14 -11.65
N TYR A 66 9.95 -13.49 -10.60
CA TYR A 66 10.68 -12.42 -9.93
C TYR A 66 11.64 -12.97 -8.88
N ASN A 67 12.69 -12.21 -8.57
CA ASN A 67 13.53 -12.51 -7.43
C ASN A 67 12.91 -11.87 -6.18
N TRP A 68 12.16 -12.64 -5.40
CA TRP A 68 11.58 -12.18 -4.14
C TRP A 68 12.57 -12.35 -2.99
N MET A 69 12.82 -11.27 -2.27
CA MET A 69 13.58 -11.24 -1.03
C MET A 69 12.61 -11.24 0.14
N LYS A 70 12.87 -12.05 1.17
CA LYS A 70 12.08 -12.04 2.40
C LYS A 70 12.65 -10.96 3.33
N GLU A 71 11.83 -9.97 3.65
CA GLU A 71 12.20 -8.76 4.40
C GLU A 71 11.45 -8.68 5.74
N GLY A 72 11.00 -9.83 6.24
CA GLY A 72 10.32 -9.91 7.52
C GLY A 72 9.59 -11.23 7.71
N GLU A 73 9.70 -11.77 8.92
CA GLU A 73 9.03 -12.97 9.37
C GLU A 73 8.50 -12.82 10.79
N LEU A 74 7.18 -12.98 10.94
CA LEU A 74 6.49 -12.82 12.21
C LEU A 74 5.69 -14.06 12.54
N THR A 75 6.02 -14.71 13.66
CA THR A 75 5.26 -15.83 14.24
C THR A 75 4.52 -15.42 15.52
N ASN A 76 4.54 -14.13 15.85
CA ASN A 76 3.79 -13.49 16.92
C ASN A 76 3.67 -11.98 16.60
N GLN A 77 2.91 -11.24 17.40
CA GLN A 77 2.97 -9.78 17.43
C GLN A 77 4.41 -9.28 17.60
N GLY A 78 4.77 -8.22 16.87
CA GLY A 78 6.04 -7.53 17.02
C GLY A 78 6.56 -7.01 15.70
N SER A 79 7.89 -6.89 15.64
CA SER A 79 8.63 -6.41 14.48
C SER A 79 9.77 -7.37 14.17
N ASN A 80 10.03 -7.57 12.88
CA ASN A 80 11.17 -8.30 12.37
C ASN A 80 11.58 -7.68 11.04
N ASP A 81 12.82 -7.21 10.97
CA ASP A 81 13.38 -6.55 9.79
C ASP A 81 12.52 -5.35 9.33
N LEU A 82 12.09 -5.31 8.07
CA LEU A 82 11.28 -4.22 7.51
C LEU A 82 9.77 -4.41 7.75
N PHE A 83 9.37 -5.43 8.51
CA PHE A 83 7.98 -5.77 8.73
C PHE A 83 7.59 -5.75 10.20
N SER A 84 6.43 -5.17 10.51
CA SER A 84 5.86 -5.23 11.85
C SER A 84 4.35 -5.30 11.82
N LEU A 85 3.77 -5.71 12.95
CA LEU A 85 2.33 -5.69 13.13
C LEU A 85 1.95 -5.57 14.60
N THR A 86 0.74 -5.06 14.81
CA THR A 86 0.04 -5.09 16.09
C THR A 86 -1.26 -5.88 15.91
N THR A 87 -1.66 -6.65 16.92
CA THR A 87 -2.89 -7.44 16.80
C THR A 87 -3.51 -7.75 18.16
N ASN A 88 -4.82 -8.03 18.15
CA ASN A 88 -5.54 -8.47 19.34
C ASN A 88 -5.24 -9.93 19.74
N SER A 89 -4.75 -10.78 18.81
CA SER A 89 -4.54 -12.20 19.07
C SER A 89 -3.68 -12.88 17.99
N TRP A 90 -3.15 -14.07 18.28
CA TRP A 90 -2.49 -14.96 17.31
C TRP A 90 -3.32 -16.25 17.08
N GLY A 91 -4.63 -16.08 16.88
CA GLY A 91 -5.62 -17.15 16.94
C GLY A 91 -6.52 -17.24 15.71
N THR A 92 -7.82 -17.51 15.90
CA THR A 92 -8.78 -17.79 14.82
C THR A 92 -9.72 -16.63 14.47
N ASN A 93 -9.63 -15.51 15.21
CA ASN A 93 -10.42 -14.29 15.02
C ASN A 93 -9.49 -13.10 15.29
N VAL A 94 -8.62 -12.86 14.33
CA VAL A 94 -7.52 -11.91 14.42
C VAL A 94 -7.92 -10.61 13.74
N THR A 95 -7.66 -9.50 14.42
CA THR A 95 -7.70 -8.16 13.85
C THR A 95 -6.40 -7.48 14.22
N GLY A 96 -5.79 -6.78 13.26
CA GLY A 96 -4.56 -6.07 13.51
C GLY A 96 -4.24 -5.02 12.47
N THR A 97 -3.08 -4.42 12.66
CA THR A 97 -2.49 -3.44 11.76
C THR A 97 -1.10 -3.92 11.39
N TRP A 98 -0.79 -3.97 10.11
CA TRP A 98 0.54 -4.24 9.58
C TRP A 98 1.25 -2.93 9.26
N TYR A 99 2.58 -2.96 9.28
CA TYR A 99 3.44 -1.85 8.91
C TYR A 99 4.65 -2.37 8.14
N ILE A 100 5.02 -1.64 7.10
CA ILE A 100 6.26 -1.82 6.34
C ILE A 100 7.12 -0.60 6.65
N ASP A 101 8.40 -0.81 6.99
CA ASP A 101 9.34 0.29 7.19
C ASP A 101 9.43 1.14 5.92
N ALA A 102 9.45 2.47 6.06
CA ALA A 102 9.44 3.37 4.91
C ALA A 102 10.64 3.13 3.96
N SER A 103 11.78 2.66 4.48
CA SER A 103 12.97 2.34 3.70
C SER A 103 12.80 1.13 2.77
N PHE A 104 11.76 0.31 2.96
CA PHE A 104 11.46 -0.81 2.06
C PHE A 104 11.30 -0.36 0.61
N TRP A 105 10.61 0.77 0.39
CA TRP A 105 10.34 1.29 -0.95
C TRP A 105 11.56 1.96 -1.60
N ASP A 106 12.64 2.18 -0.84
CA ASP A 106 13.95 2.59 -1.37
C ASP A 106 14.71 1.39 -1.97
N LEU A 107 14.29 0.17 -1.67
CA LEU A 107 14.93 -1.08 -2.11
C LEU A 107 14.09 -1.84 -3.14
N TYR A 108 12.76 -1.75 -3.05
CA TYR A 108 11.83 -2.55 -3.83
C TYR A 108 10.74 -1.70 -4.48
N SER A 109 10.23 -2.14 -5.63
CA SER A 109 9.03 -1.55 -6.26
C SER A 109 7.77 -2.39 -6.06
N ARG A 110 7.89 -3.59 -5.48
CA ARG A 110 6.78 -4.50 -5.24
C ARG A 110 6.90 -5.10 -3.84
N ALA A 111 5.77 -5.16 -3.15
CA ALA A 111 5.68 -5.86 -1.88
C ALA A 111 4.55 -6.89 -1.91
N VAL A 112 4.82 -8.07 -1.35
CA VAL A 112 3.79 -9.08 -1.06
C VAL A 112 3.80 -9.36 0.43
N ILE A 113 2.64 -9.25 1.07
CA ILE A 113 2.46 -9.77 2.43
C ILE A 113 1.76 -11.12 2.31
N THR A 114 2.31 -12.14 2.96
CA THR A 114 1.64 -13.43 3.08
C THR A 114 1.21 -13.72 4.50
N MET A 115 0.17 -14.54 4.63
CA MET A 115 -0.37 -15.02 5.88
C MET A 115 -0.60 -16.52 5.76
N HIS A 116 -0.02 -17.28 6.68
CA HIS A 116 -0.30 -18.70 6.81
C HIS A 116 -1.02 -18.99 8.13
N VAL A 117 -2.00 -19.87 8.03
CA VAL A 117 -2.84 -20.31 9.14
C VAL A 117 -2.53 -21.78 9.41
N GLY A 118 -2.24 -22.11 10.67
CA GLY A 118 -1.78 -23.44 11.06
C GLY A 118 -2.65 -24.59 10.54
N GLN A 119 -1.99 -25.72 10.30
CA GLN A 119 -2.64 -26.92 9.78
C GLN A 119 -3.71 -27.41 10.76
N GLY A 120 -4.91 -27.65 10.23
CA GLY A 120 -6.09 -27.97 11.05
C GLY A 120 -7.34 -28.37 10.28
N GLY A 121 -7.26 -28.47 8.94
CA GLY A 121 -8.37 -28.94 8.10
C GLY A 121 -9.34 -27.85 7.65
N GLY A 122 -8.85 -26.64 7.34
CA GLY A 122 -9.66 -25.59 6.72
C GLY A 122 -8.90 -24.92 5.57
N ASN A 123 -9.61 -24.62 4.47
CA ASN A 123 -9.05 -24.01 3.27
C ASN A 123 -9.68 -22.62 2.99
N PRO A 124 -8.93 -21.70 2.37
CA PRO A 124 -7.48 -21.77 2.16
C PRO A 124 -6.70 -21.56 3.45
N ASP A 125 -5.49 -22.12 3.53
CA ASP A 125 -4.59 -21.99 4.68
C ASP A 125 -3.40 -21.06 4.43
N ALA A 126 -3.22 -20.61 3.18
CA ALA A 126 -2.31 -19.54 2.82
C ALA A 126 -3.01 -18.44 2.03
N PHE A 127 -2.65 -17.19 2.34
CA PHE A 127 -3.13 -15.98 1.71
C PHE A 127 -1.93 -15.10 1.34
N ALA A 128 -2.00 -14.42 0.20
CA ALA A 128 -0.98 -13.48 -0.25
C ALA A 128 -1.64 -12.25 -0.86
N TRP A 129 -1.20 -11.07 -0.46
CA TRP A 129 -1.66 -9.79 -0.99
C TRP A 129 -0.51 -9.07 -1.66
N LEU A 130 -0.75 -8.59 -2.88
CA LEU A 130 0.13 -7.62 -3.51
C LEU A 130 -0.22 -6.24 -2.95
N ILE A 131 0.73 -5.60 -2.29
CA ILE A 131 0.52 -4.31 -1.63
C ILE A 131 0.56 -3.19 -2.67
N THR A 132 -0.26 -2.17 -2.45
CA THR A 132 -0.24 -0.97 -3.28
C THR A 132 1.13 -0.28 -3.13
N PRO A 133 1.83 0.06 -4.23
CA PRO A 133 3.15 0.65 -4.15
C PRO A 133 3.20 1.94 -3.31
N GLY A 134 4.14 2.00 -2.37
CA GLY A 134 4.35 3.16 -1.49
C GLY A 134 3.56 3.12 -0.17
N GLU A 135 2.63 2.18 0.00
CA GLU A 135 1.89 2.04 1.25
C GLU A 135 2.78 1.41 2.34
N THR A 136 2.73 1.99 3.53
CA THR A 136 3.59 1.58 4.67
C THR A 136 2.80 1.08 5.87
N SER A 137 1.47 1.11 5.82
CA SER A 137 0.64 0.54 6.87
C SER A 137 -0.76 0.24 6.36
N GLY A 138 -1.41 -0.72 7.00
CA GLY A 138 -2.80 -1.04 6.74
C GLY A 138 -3.38 -1.96 7.81
N SER A 139 -4.68 -2.19 7.75
CA SER A 139 -5.39 -3.15 8.60
C SER A 139 -5.38 -4.55 7.99
N PHE A 140 -5.47 -5.56 8.83
CA PHE A 140 -5.75 -6.93 8.40
C PHE A 140 -6.72 -7.64 9.33
N THR A 141 -7.42 -8.63 8.80
CA THR A 141 -8.23 -9.56 9.59
C THR A 141 -8.03 -10.99 9.13
N TYR A 142 -8.19 -11.93 10.07
CA TYR A 142 -8.36 -13.34 9.79
C TYR A 142 -9.52 -13.89 10.63
N LYS A 143 -10.44 -14.59 9.98
CA LYS A 143 -11.57 -15.24 10.62
C LYS A 143 -11.72 -16.66 10.11
N ARG A 144 -11.77 -17.61 11.05
CA ARG A 144 -12.29 -18.96 10.78
C ARG A 144 -13.81 -18.92 10.79
N VAL A 145 -14.43 -19.11 9.63
CA VAL A 145 -15.90 -19.12 9.49
C VAL A 145 -16.49 -20.52 9.60
N SER A 146 -15.74 -21.56 9.21
CA SER A 146 -16.11 -22.96 9.40
C SER A 146 -14.86 -23.86 9.39
N GLY A 147 -15.02 -25.17 9.62
CA GLY A 147 -13.89 -26.11 9.69
C GLY A 147 -13.15 -26.13 11.04
N GLY A 148 -12.14 -27.01 11.13
CA GLY A 148 -11.35 -27.26 12.33
C GLY A 148 -10.00 -26.53 12.36
N GLY A 149 -9.39 -26.46 13.56
CA GLY A 149 -8.01 -26.02 13.80
C GLY A 149 -7.61 -24.66 13.21
N GLY A 150 -6.30 -24.39 13.19
CA GLY A 150 -5.69 -23.26 12.48
C GLY A 150 -5.94 -21.86 13.02
N GLY A 151 -5.13 -21.45 13.99
CA GLY A 151 -4.87 -20.04 14.26
C GLY A 151 -3.86 -19.46 13.26
N LEU A 152 -3.76 -18.14 13.21
CA LEU A 152 -2.67 -17.45 12.52
C LEU A 152 -1.33 -18.04 12.97
N SER A 153 -0.53 -18.51 12.03
CA SER A 153 0.73 -19.19 12.31
C SER A 153 1.91 -18.26 12.07
N ASN A 154 1.94 -17.62 10.90
CA ASN A 154 2.97 -16.67 10.54
C ASN A 154 2.46 -15.65 9.52
N MET A 155 3.17 -14.54 9.41
CA MET A 155 3.08 -13.59 8.32
C MET A 155 4.47 -13.23 7.82
N PHE A 156 4.63 -13.06 6.51
CA PHE A 156 5.88 -12.66 5.89
C PHE A 156 5.70 -11.42 5.03
N LEU A 157 6.77 -10.66 4.89
CA LEU A 157 6.90 -9.58 3.90
C LEU A 157 7.94 -10.00 2.85
N PHE A 158 7.58 -9.84 1.58
CA PHE A 158 8.49 -10.06 0.45
C PHE A 158 8.64 -8.80 -0.39
N GLY A 159 9.87 -8.47 -0.76
CA GLY A 159 10.24 -7.39 -1.67
C GLY A 159 10.75 -7.90 -3.00
N SER A 160 10.40 -7.20 -4.10
CA SER A 160 11.03 -7.44 -5.40
C SER A 160 10.97 -6.21 -6.32
N GLY A 161 11.69 -6.31 -7.44
CA GLY A 161 11.84 -5.25 -8.42
C GLY A 161 12.76 -4.13 -7.94
N THR A 162 13.16 -3.28 -8.87
CA THR A 162 13.91 -2.05 -8.57
C THR A 162 12.93 -0.91 -8.34
N PRO A 163 13.14 -0.03 -7.35
CA PRO A 163 12.30 1.14 -7.12
C PRO A 163 12.17 1.98 -8.39
N GLU A 164 10.96 2.43 -8.70
CA GLU A 164 10.82 3.51 -9.66
C GLU A 164 11.24 4.80 -8.97
N VAL A 165 12.40 5.34 -9.36
CA VAL A 165 12.80 6.68 -8.96
C VAL A 165 11.82 7.66 -9.59
N LYS A 166 10.79 8.05 -8.83
CA LYS A 166 9.92 9.17 -9.19
C LYS A 166 10.74 10.45 -9.07
N VAL A 167 11.45 10.79 -10.13
CA VAL A 167 12.03 12.12 -10.28
C VAL A 167 10.84 13.08 -10.28
N PRO A 168 10.80 14.10 -9.39
CA PRO A 168 9.74 15.10 -9.44
C PRO A 168 9.63 15.61 -10.87
N GLU A 169 8.44 15.51 -11.47
CA GLU A 169 8.23 16.09 -12.79
C GLU A 169 8.69 17.55 -12.72
N PRO A 170 9.54 18.01 -13.65
CA PRO A 170 9.90 19.42 -13.67
C PRO A 170 8.60 20.19 -13.69
N ASN A 171 8.41 21.10 -12.72
CA ASN A 171 7.20 21.89 -12.62
C ASN A 171 7.23 22.95 -13.73
N ILE A 172 7.10 22.49 -14.98
CA ILE A 172 7.15 23.28 -16.20
C ILE A 172 6.04 24.31 -16.16
N ALA A 173 4.89 23.99 -15.55
CA ALA A 173 3.81 24.95 -15.32
C ALA A 173 4.27 26.12 -14.44
N LEU A 174 4.93 25.87 -13.32
CA LEU A 174 5.49 26.92 -12.46
C LEU A 174 6.59 27.73 -13.16
N LEU A 175 7.48 27.06 -13.90
CA LEU A 175 8.53 27.73 -14.67
C LEU A 175 7.95 28.58 -15.82
N LEU A 176 6.93 28.09 -16.50
CA LEU A 176 6.24 28.82 -17.55
C LEU A 176 5.49 30.03 -16.98
N MET A 177 4.80 29.86 -15.85
CA MET A 177 4.08 30.95 -15.19
C MET A 177 5.04 32.02 -14.65
N THR A 178 6.16 31.64 -14.04
CA THR A 178 7.18 32.59 -13.60
C THR A 178 7.86 33.29 -14.77
N GLY A 179 8.10 32.59 -15.89
CA GLY A 179 8.59 33.17 -17.14
C GLY A 179 7.62 34.18 -17.76
N LEU A 180 6.34 33.86 -17.84
CA LEU A 180 5.31 34.77 -18.39
C LEU A 180 5.09 35.99 -17.48
N LEU A 181 5.08 35.81 -16.16
CA LEU A 181 4.99 36.90 -15.20
C LEU A 181 6.18 37.85 -15.31
N SER A 182 7.41 37.32 -15.40
CA SER A 182 8.61 38.16 -15.54
C SER A 182 8.59 38.99 -16.84
N ILE A 183 8.13 38.44 -17.96
CA ILE A 183 7.93 39.19 -19.21
C ILE A 183 6.88 40.31 -19.04
N PHE A 184 5.77 40.02 -18.35
CA PHE A 184 4.73 41.01 -18.08
C PHE A 184 5.23 42.19 -17.23
N PHE A 185 6.02 41.93 -16.19
CA PHE A 185 6.59 42.97 -15.34
C PHE A 185 7.69 43.79 -16.05
N ILE A 186 8.46 43.18 -16.96
CA ILE A 186 9.47 43.90 -17.76
C ILE A 186 8.78 44.85 -18.75
N ARG A 187 7.73 44.40 -19.46
CA ARG A 187 7.01 45.26 -20.43
C ARG A 187 6.40 46.51 -19.81
N ARG A 188 5.99 46.47 -18.54
CA ARG A 188 5.44 47.63 -17.82
C ARG A 188 6.46 48.71 -17.46
N ARG A 189 7.77 48.42 -17.52
CA ARG A 189 8.82 49.43 -17.24
C ARG A 189 9.30 50.20 -18.48
N VAL A 190 8.97 49.75 -19.69
CA VAL A 190 9.46 50.35 -20.95
C VAL A 190 8.44 51.32 -21.56
N ALA A 191 7.24 51.43 -20.99
CA ALA A 191 6.26 52.45 -21.36
C ALA A 191 6.46 53.71 -20.49
N CYS A 192 7.51 54.48 -20.79
CA CYS A 192 7.68 55.88 -20.39
C CYS A 192 7.93 56.70 -21.66
#